data_AF-Q5BYW8-F1
#
_entry.id   AF-Q5BYW8-F1
#
_cell.length_a   1.000
_cell.length_b   1.000
_cell.length_c   1.000
_cell.angle_alpha   90.00
_cell.angle_beta   90.00
_cell.angle_gamma   90.00
#
_symmetry.space_group_name_H-M   'P 1'
#
loop_
_entity.id
_entity.type
_entity.pdbx_description
1 polymer ?
#
loop_
_entity_poly.entity_id
_entity_poly.type
_entity_poly.pdbx_seq_one_letter_code
_entity_poly.pdbx_strand_id
1 'polypeptide(L)'
;KELLFAPQWELKESGILVLGAIAEGCMKGMIPYLPELCPFLIGCLSDDRPLIRSITCWTLSRYSHWIVGQPHEQYFKPLMVELLKRILDCNKRVQEAACSAFATLEEEACTDLVPHLDLILRTLVYALKQYQHKNLFILYDAIGTLADSVGHHLNRPDFIEMLMPPLFEKWNALRDDEKDLFPLLECLSSMATALGTGFLPYCSPVFSRCVNLIDRTVQLSKLHAQQPEVY
;
A
#
# COMPACT_ATOMS: atom_id res chain seq x y z
N LYS A 1 19.72 -20.06 -11.68
CA LYS A 1 19.03 -21.31 -11.26
C LYS A 1 19.61 -21.85 -9.95
N GLU A 2 20.93 -22.01 -9.82
CA GLU A 2 21.56 -22.59 -8.61
C GLU A 2 21.21 -21.89 -7.27
N LEU A 3 21.15 -20.56 -7.23
CA LEU A 3 20.78 -19.81 -6.01
C LEU A 3 19.30 -19.98 -5.62
N LEU A 4 18.38 -19.90 -6.59
CA LEU A 4 16.93 -19.87 -6.35
C LEU A 4 16.38 -21.18 -5.79
N PHE A 5 17.04 -22.30 -6.10
CA PHE A 5 16.67 -23.64 -5.64
C PHE A 5 17.67 -24.19 -4.60
N ALA A 6 18.54 -23.34 -4.06
CA ALA A 6 19.48 -23.75 -3.03
C ALA A 6 18.74 -24.18 -1.75
N PRO A 7 19.21 -25.22 -1.06
CA PRO A 7 18.63 -25.65 0.21
C PRO A 7 18.90 -24.63 1.33
N GLN A 8 19.97 -23.84 1.23
CA GLN A 8 20.24 -22.73 2.15
C GLN A 8 19.35 -21.54 1.81
N TRP A 9 18.50 -21.13 2.74
CA TRP A 9 17.53 -20.06 2.52
C TRP A 9 18.23 -18.71 2.25
N GLU A 10 19.43 -18.48 2.78
CA GLU A 10 20.22 -17.27 2.55
C GLU A 10 20.63 -17.12 1.06
N LEU A 11 20.96 -18.24 0.41
CA LEU A 11 21.27 -18.26 -1.02
C LEU A 11 20.01 -18.06 -1.88
N LYS A 12 18.89 -18.65 -1.45
CA LYS A 12 17.58 -18.43 -2.08
C LYS A 12 17.15 -16.96 -1.96
N GLU A 13 17.23 -16.38 -0.77
CA GLU A 13 16.89 -14.98 -0.46
C GLU A 13 17.70 -14.03 -1.34
N SER A 14 19.03 -14.17 -1.33
CA SER A 14 19.92 -13.34 -2.16
C SER A 14 19.66 -13.52 -3.65
N GLY A 15 19.32 -14.74 -4.10
CA GLY A 15 18.88 -14.98 -5.48
C GLY A 15 17.61 -14.22 -5.85
N ILE A 16 16.61 -14.20 -4.96
CA ILE A 16 15.35 -13.46 -5.17
C ILE A 16 15.60 -11.95 -5.17
N LEU A 17 16.47 -11.46 -4.28
CA LEU A 17 16.91 -10.06 -4.26
C LEU A 17 17.55 -9.66 -5.59
N VAL A 18 18.47 -10.48 -6.11
CA VAL A 18 19.14 -10.21 -7.39
C VAL A 18 18.14 -10.11 -8.54
N LEU A 19 17.12 -10.97 -8.59
CA LEU A 19 16.07 -10.88 -9.61
C LEU A 19 15.37 -9.51 -9.57
N GLY A 20 14.97 -9.04 -8.38
CA GLY A 20 14.31 -7.73 -8.24
C GLY A 20 15.25 -6.57 -8.57
N ALA A 21 16.52 -6.66 -8.15
CA ALA A 21 17.51 -5.61 -8.36
C ALA A 21 17.83 -5.36 -9.84
N ILE A 22 17.82 -6.40 -10.67
CA ILE A 22 18.12 -6.28 -12.11
C ILE A 22 16.88 -5.94 -12.95
N ALA A 23 15.67 -5.96 -12.37
CA ALA A 23 14.42 -5.88 -13.13
C ALA A 23 14.35 -4.64 -14.03
N GLU A 24 14.67 -3.45 -13.51
CA GLU A 24 14.54 -2.18 -14.25
C GLU A 24 15.51 -2.07 -15.43
N GLY A 25 16.76 -2.51 -15.24
CA GLY A 25 17.79 -2.46 -16.28
C GLY A 25 17.77 -3.63 -17.26
N CYS A 26 17.23 -4.78 -16.85
CA CYS A 26 17.30 -6.04 -17.61
C CYS A 26 15.93 -6.59 -18.02
N MET A 27 14.84 -5.83 -17.87
CA MET A 27 13.47 -6.31 -18.14
C MET A 27 13.33 -7.04 -19.47
N LYS A 28 13.82 -6.44 -20.58
CA LYS A 28 13.73 -7.05 -21.92
C LYS A 28 14.38 -8.43 -22.00
N GLY A 29 15.52 -8.62 -21.34
CA GLY A 29 16.22 -9.90 -21.28
C GLY A 29 15.58 -10.89 -20.30
N MET A 30 14.80 -10.39 -19.33
CA MET A 30 14.12 -11.21 -18.33
C MET A 30 12.78 -11.78 -18.82
N ILE A 31 12.07 -11.08 -19.71
CA ILE A 31 10.75 -11.49 -20.22
C ILE A 31 10.65 -12.98 -20.61
N PRO A 32 11.61 -13.58 -21.34
CA PRO A 32 11.54 -15.00 -21.70
C PRO A 32 11.48 -15.97 -20.50
N TYR A 33 11.94 -15.53 -19.33
CA TYR A 33 12.02 -16.34 -18.11
C TYR A 33 10.88 -16.04 -17.12
N LEU A 34 10.21 -14.89 -17.23
CA LEU A 34 9.11 -14.50 -16.32
C LEU A 34 7.95 -15.50 -16.26
N PRO A 35 7.55 -16.19 -17.35
CA PRO A 35 6.53 -17.25 -17.27
C PRO A 35 6.86 -18.38 -16.29
N GLU A 36 8.14 -18.69 -16.07
CA GLU A 36 8.60 -19.70 -15.09
C GLU A 36 8.87 -19.04 -13.73
N LEU A 37 9.49 -17.86 -13.73
CA LEU A 37 9.92 -17.18 -12.51
C LEU A 37 8.77 -16.60 -11.69
N CYS A 38 7.77 -15.97 -12.31
CA CYS A 38 6.67 -15.35 -11.57
C CYS A 38 5.85 -16.38 -10.77
N PRO A 39 5.41 -17.53 -11.33
CA PRO A 39 4.74 -18.55 -10.54
C PRO A 39 5.60 -19.11 -9.40
N PHE A 40 6.91 -19.30 -9.63
CA PHE A 40 7.85 -19.71 -8.60
C PHE A 40 7.93 -18.69 -7.45
N LEU A 41 8.05 -17.40 -7.78
CA LEU A 41 8.10 -16.30 -6.81
C LEU A 41 6.78 -16.18 -6.05
N ILE A 42 5.62 -16.28 -6.72
CA ILE A 42 4.31 -16.30 -6.05
C ILE A 42 4.26 -17.44 -5.02
N GLY A 43 4.78 -18.62 -5.34
CA GLY A 43 4.91 -19.72 -4.39
C GLY A 43 5.81 -19.39 -3.18
N CYS A 44 6.86 -18.58 -3.37
CA CYS A 44 7.75 -18.13 -2.29
C CYS A 44 7.10 -17.13 -1.32
N LEU A 45 5.94 -16.53 -1.65
CA LEU A 45 5.17 -15.72 -0.69
C LEU A 45 4.65 -16.55 0.48
N SER A 46 4.51 -17.86 0.32
CA SER A 46 4.10 -18.79 1.38
C SER A 46 5.28 -19.48 2.09
N ASP A 47 6.52 -19.04 1.88
CA ASP A 47 7.71 -19.63 2.52
C ASP A 47 7.68 -19.43 4.05
N ASP A 48 8.15 -20.42 4.80
CA ASP A 48 8.19 -20.37 6.28
C ASP A 48 9.03 -19.22 6.81
N ARG A 49 10.06 -18.79 6.05
CA ARG A 49 10.99 -17.74 6.45
C ARG A 49 10.44 -16.35 6.12
N PRO A 50 10.23 -15.46 7.11
CA PRO A 50 9.69 -14.12 6.85
C PRO A 50 10.59 -13.28 5.94
N LEU A 51 11.92 -13.49 5.99
CA LEU A 51 12.84 -12.76 5.11
C LEU A 51 12.65 -13.12 3.63
N ILE A 52 12.42 -14.41 3.32
CA ILE A 52 12.07 -14.86 1.96
C ILE A 52 10.76 -14.21 1.52
N ARG A 53 9.73 -14.24 2.38
CA ARG A 53 8.43 -13.63 2.05
C ARG A 53 8.56 -12.14 1.76
N SER A 54 9.27 -11.40 2.62
CA SER A 54 9.49 -9.96 2.47
C SER A 54 10.22 -9.63 1.17
N ILE A 55 11.34 -10.28 0.88
CA ILE A 55 12.08 -9.98 -0.37
C ILE A 55 11.30 -10.40 -1.61
N THR A 56 10.51 -11.46 -1.50
CA THR A 56 9.65 -11.93 -2.59
C THR A 56 8.54 -10.92 -2.90
N CYS A 57 7.92 -10.30 -1.88
CA CYS A 57 6.95 -9.21 -2.09
C CYS A 57 7.57 -8.08 -2.91
N TRP A 58 8.74 -7.61 -2.48
CA TRP A 58 9.46 -6.53 -3.18
C TRP A 58 9.86 -6.95 -4.60
N THR A 59 10.46 -8.12 -4.79
CA THR A 59 10.88 -8.58 -6.12
C THR A 59 9.70 -8.72 -7.08
N LEU A 60 8.55 -9.26 -6.63
CA LEU A 60 7.35 -9.35 -7.46
C LEU A 60 6.81 -7.97 -7.85
N SER A 61 6.89 -6.98 -6.95
CA SER A 61 6.43 -5.62 -7.26
C SER A 61 7.23 -4.96 -8.38
N ARG A 62 8.53 -5.31 -8.53
CA ARG A 62 9.39 -4.86 -9.63
C ARG A 62 8.97 -5.41 -11.00
N TYR A 63 8.11 -6.43 -11.04
CA TYR A 63 7.58 -7.04 -12.26
C TYR A 63 6.07 -6.79 -12.44
N SER A 64 5.43 -5.97 -11.59
CA SER A 64 3.98 -5.71 -11.63
C SER A 64 3.47 -5.33 -13.01
N HIS A 65 4.17 -4.41 -13.70
CA HIS A 65 3.82 -4.01 -15.07
C HIS A 65 3.67 -5.19 -16.04
N TRP A 66 4.64 -6.11 -16.01
CA TRP A 66 4.59 -7.31 -16.86
C TRP A 66 3.45 -8.24 -16.44
N ILE A 67 3.29 -8.44 -15.12
CA ILE A 67 2.30 -9.34 -14.53
C ILE A 67 0.87 -8.92 -14.87
N VAL A 68 0.56 -7.62 -14.77
CA VAL A 68 -0.74 -7.04 -15.14
C VAL A 68 -0.99 -7.19 -16.64
N GLY A 69 0.05 -7.03 -17.47
CA GLY A 69 -0.06 -7.24 -18.92
C GLY A 69 -0.23 -8.69 -19.40
N GLN A 70 -0.23 -9.68 -18.50
CA GLN A 70 -0.45 -11.10 -18.82
C GLN A 70 -1.90 -11.53 -18.55
N PRO A 71 -2.34 -12.73 -18.99
CA PRO A 71 -3.66 -13.25 -18.63
C PRO A 71 -3.89 -13.25 -17.10
N HIS A 72 -4.89 -12.50 -16.64
CA HIS A 72 -5.07 -12.17 -15.22
C HIS A 72 -5.17 -13.41 -14.32
N GLU A 73 -5.89 -14.45 -14.77
CA GLU A 73 -6.10 -15.69 -14.02
C GLU A 73 -4.79 -16.46 -13.78
N GLN A 74 -3.77 -16.25 -14.61
CA GLN A 74 -2.50 -16.97 -14.51
C GLN A 74 -1.49 -16.30 -13.59
N TYR A 75 -1.46 -14.96 -13.53
CA TYR A 75 -0.41 -14.22 -12.81
C TYR A 75 -0.97 -13.16 -11.86
N PHE A 76 -1.70 -12.16 -12.38
CA PHE A 76 -2.20 -11.03 -11.59
C PHE A 76 -3.06 -11.48 -10.41
N LYS A 77 -4.10 -12.29 -10.66
CA LYS A 77 -5.04 -12.71 -9.63
C LYS A 77 -4.39 -13.60 -8.55
N PRO A 78 -3.57 -14.61 -8.89
CA PRO A 78 -2.78 -15.35 -7.89
C PRO A 78 -1.86 -14.44 -7.07
N LEU A 79 -1.15 -13.50 -7.72
CA LEU A 79 -0.28 -12.55 -7.02
C LEU A 79 -1.07 -11.68 -6.04
N MET A 80 -2.15 -11.05 -6.51
CA MET A 80 -3.03 -10.19 -5.71
C MET A 80 -3.53 -10.95 -4.47
N VAL A 81 -4.04 -12.17 -4.64
CA VAL A 81 -4.55 -12.98 -3.53
C VAL A 81 -3.44 -13.31 -2.52
N GLU A 82 -2.24 -13.70 -2.97
CA GLU A 82 -1.14 -14.01 -2.06
C GLU A 82 -0.60 -12.75 -1.36
N LEU A 83 -0.49 -11.61 -2.04
CA LEU A 83 -0.11 -10.33 -1.41
C LEU A 83 -1.12 -9.90 -0.35
N LEU A 84 -2.43 -10.00 -0.60
CA LEU A 84 -3.47 -9.71 0.39
C LEU A 84 -3.32 -10.61 1.64
N LYS A 85 -2.98 -11.90 1.47
CA LYS A 85 -2.65 -12.77 2.61
C LYS A 85 -1.39 -12.31 3.35
N ARG A 86 -0.40 -11.74 2.65
CA ARG A 86 0.85 -11.23 3.26
C ARG A 86 0.71 -9.87 3.93
N ILE A 87 -0.23 -9.03 3.50
CA ILE A 87 -0.65 -7.84 4.25
C ILE A 87 -1.11 -8.26 5.66
N LEU A 88 -1.72 -9.44 5.80
CA LEU A 88 -2.14 -9.98 7.09
C LEU A 88 -1.12 -10.94 7.74
N ASP A 89 0.15 -10.91 7.33
CA ASP A 89 1.19 -11.78 7.89
C ASP A 89 1.41 -11.51 9.39
N CYS A 90 1.83 -12.52 10.14
CA CYS A 90 2.14 -12.36 11.56
C CYS A 90 3.45 -11.58 11.80
N ASN A 91 4.30 -11.47 10.78
CA ASN A 91 5.55 -10.73 10.86
C ASN A 91 5.41 -9.30 10.33
N LYS A 92 5.72 -8.31 11.18
CA LYS A 92 5.60 -6.88 10.85
C LYS A 92 6.43 -6.43 9.64
N ARG A 93 7.58 -7.06 9.37
CA ARG A 93 8.39 -6.75 8.17
C ARG A 93 7.78 -7.31 6.90
N VAL A 94 7.05 -8.42 7.00
CA VAL A 94 6.30 -8.99 5.87
C VAL A 94 5.08 -8.14 5.58
N GLN A 95 4.36 -7.68 6.61
CA GLN A 95 3.27 -6.72 6.48
C GLN A 95 3.69 -5.46 5.72
N GLU A 96 4.80 -4.82 6.15
CA GLU A 96 5.38 -3.64 5.49
C GLU A 96 5.72 -3.93 4.02
N ALA A 97 6.49 -4.99 3.75
CA ALA A 97 6.90 -5.35 2.39
C ALA A 97 5.71 -5.70 1.48
N ALA A 98 4.71 -6.42 1.99
CA ALA A 98 3.52 -6.80 1.25
C ALA A 98 2.63 -5.60 0.94
N CYS A 99 2.46 -4.69 1.89
CA CYS A 99 1.64 -3.50 1.72
C CYS A 99 2.27 -2.56 0.68
N SER A 100 3.58 -2.32 0.75
CA SER A 100 4.29 -1.53 -0.29
C SER A 100 4.26 -2.21 -1.67
N ALA A 101 4.45 -3.54 -1.72
CA ALA A 101 4.37 -4.28 -2.98
C ALA A 101 2.96 -4.24 -3.59
N PHE A 102 1.94 -4.27 -2.74
CA PHE A 102 0.54 -4.15 -3.15
C PHE A 102 0.23 -2.76 -3.69
N ALA A 103 0.70 -1.69 -3.04
CA ALA A 103 0.56 -0.32 -3.56
C ALA A 103 1.15 -0.18 -4.97
N THR A 104 2.36 -0.72 -5.22
CA THR A 104 2.92 -0.75 -6.58
C THR A 104 2.06 -1.56 -7.56
N LEU A 105 1.46 -2.67 -7.11
CA LEU A 105 0.55 -3.44 -7.95
C LEU A 105 -0.74 -2.65 -8.25
N GLU A 106 -1.23 -1.85 -7.31
CA GLU A 106 -2.40 -1.02 -7.48
C GLU A 106 -2.19 0.05 -8.55
N GLU A 107 -1.01 0.70 -8.57
CA GLU A 107 -0.62 1.69 -9.58
C GLU A 107 -0.60 1.08 -10.99
N GLU A 108 -0.08 -0.14 -11.13
CA GLU A 108 0.01 -0.81 -12.43
C GLU A 108 -1.33 -1.38 -12.90
N ALA A 109 -2.14 -1.93 -11.98
CA ALA A 109 -3.41 -2.58 -12.32
C ALA A 109 -4.55 -1.59 -12.55
N CYS A 110 -4.54 -0.40 -11.91
CA CYS A 110 -5.59 0.61 -12.04
C CYS A 110 -7.01 -0.01 -11.94
N THR A 111 -7.83 0.13 -12.99
CA THR A 111 -9.21 -0.35 -13.03
C THR A 111 -9.34 -1.87 -13.07
N ASP A 112 -8.27 -2.64 -13.31
CA ASP A 112 -8.29 -4.10 -13.27
C ASP A 112 -8.50 -4.64 -11.84
N LEU A 113 -8.37 -3.78 -10.83
CA LEU A 113 -8.69 -4.07 -9.43
C LEU A 113 -10.20 -4.01 -9.14
N VAL A 114 -10.99 -3.32 -9.97
CA VAL A 114 -12.42 -3.06 -9.72
C VAL A 114 -13.22 -4.35 -9.45
N PRO A 115 -13.02 -5.45 -10.19
CA PRO A 115 -13.71 -6.73 -9.91
C PRO A 115 -13.37 -7.35 -8.55
N HIS A 116 -12.31 -6.88 -7.88
CA HIS A 116 -11.75 -7.46 -6.67
C HIS A 116 -11.86 -6.54 -5.44
N LEU A 117 -12.46 -5.35 -5.59
CA LEU A 117 -12.52 -4.33 -4.54
C LEU A 117 -13.08 -4.82 -3.21
N ASP A 118 -14.14 -5.64 -3.19
CA ASP A 118 -14.70 -6.15 -1.93
C ASP A 118 -13.66 -6.96 -1.13
N LEU A 119 -12.89 -7.81 -1.79
CA LEU A 119 -11.83 -8.61 -1.15
C LEU A 119 -10.68 -7.73 -0.66
N ILE A 120 -10.26 -6.77 -1.49
CA ILE A 120 -9.16 -5.85 -1.19
C ILE A 120 -9.53 -5.00 0.03
N LEU A 121 -10.69 -4.35 0.00
CA LEU A 121 -11.15 -3.46 1.07
C LEU A 121 -11.33 -4.20 2.40
N ARG A 122 -11.90 -5.40 2.40
CA ARG A 122 -12.00 -6.23 3.62
C ARG A 122 -10.63 -6.50 4.24
N THR A 123 -9.63 -6.77 3.40
CA THR A 123 -8.25 -7.03 3.84
C THR A 123 -7.62 -5.78 4.44
N LEU A 124 -7.68 -4.64 3.74
CA LEU A 124 -7.10 -3.37 4.20
C LEU A 124 -7.78 -2.85 5.47
N VAL A 125 -9.11 -2.95 5.55
CA VAL A 125 -9.87 -2.56 6.75
C VAL A 125 -9.56 -3.47 7.94
N TYR A 126 -9.35 -4.76 7.71
CA TYR A 126 -8.87 -5.64 8.76
C TYR A 126 -7.45 -5.26 9.21
N ALA A 127 -6.55 -4.95 8.27
CA ALA A 127 -5.19 -4.49 8.56
C ALA A 127 -5.19 -3.19 9.38
N LEU A 128 -6.09 -2.23 9.12
CA LEU A 128 -6.21 -0.97 9.88
C LEU A 128 -6.40 -1.18 11.38
N LYS A 129 -7.06 -2.28 11.76
CA LYS A 129 -7.33 -2.66 13.16
C LYS A 129 -6.15 -3.39 13.81
N GLN A 130 -5.33 -4.08 13.02
CA GLN A 130 -4.23 -4.93 13.50
C GLN A 130 -2.87 -4.23 13.49
N TYR A 131 -2.65 -3.34 12.52
CA TYR A 131 -1.36 -2.73 12.29
C TYR A 131 -0.96 -1.81 13.44
N GLN A 132 0.31 -1.90 13.80
CA GLN A 132 0.94 -0.99 14.75
C GLN A 132 1.42 0.26 14.03
N HIS A 133 1.71 1.30 14.82
CA HIS A 133 2.08 2.65 14.40
C HIS A 133 2.89 2.75 13.09
N LYS A 134 4.09 2.15 13.02
CA LYS A 134 4.94 2.21 11.81
C LYS A 134 4.25 1.69 10.54
N ASN A 135 3.55 0.56 10.65
CA ASN A 135 2.94 -0.08 9.48
C ASN A 135 1.64 0.63 9.05
N LEU A 136 1.00 1.40 9.94
CA LEU A 136 -0.19 2.17 9.58
C LEU A 136 0.09 3.21 8.50
N PHE A 137 1.28 3.81 8.45
CA PHE A 137 1.60 4.80 7.42
C PHE A 137 1.60 4.19 6.02
N ILE A 138 2.21 3.02 5.88
CA ILE A 138 2.26 2.28 4.62
C ILE A 138 0.86 1.79 4.23
N LEU A 139 0.01 1.51 5.22
CA LEU A 139 -1.37 1.14 4.97
C LEU A 139 -2.22 2.32 4.50
N TYR A 140 -2.02 3.52 5.06
CA TYR A 140 -2.69 4.73 4.56
C TYR A 140 -2.26 5.05 3.13
N ASP A 141 -0.97 4.92 2.83
CA ASP A 141 -0.43 5.03 1.48
C ASP A 141 -1.13 4.06 0.52
N ALA A 142 -1.15 2.75 0.83
CA ALA A 142 -1.85 1.76 0.00
C ALA A 142 -3.36 2.05 -0.16
N ILE A 143 -4.07 2.49 0.89
CA ILE A 143 -5.48 2.86 0.76
C ILE A 143 -5.65 4.09 -0.16
N GLY A 144 -4.75 5.07 -0.05
CA GLY A 144 -4.72 6.25 -0.92
C GLY A 144 -4.46 5.88 -2.37
N THR A 145 -3.44 5.06 -2.63
CA THR A 145 -3.09 4.53 -3.94
C THR A 145 -4.25 3.75 -4.56
N LEU A 146 -4.91 2.87 -3.79
CA LEU A 146 -6.12 2.19 -4.26
C LEU A 146 -7.19 3.18 -4.71
N ALA A 147 -7.44 4.23 -3.93
CA ALA A 147 -8.44 5.25 -4.23
C ALA A 147 -8.09 6.01 -5.53
N ASP A 148 -6.82 6.36 -5.73
CA ASP A 148 -6.34 7.01 -6.95
C ASP A 148 -6.43 6.08 -8.17
N SER A 149 -6.10 4.79 -8.00
CA SER A 149 -6.12 3.77 -9.06
C SER A 149 -7.52 3.42 -9.56
N VAL A 150 -8.53 3.35 -8.68
CA VAL A 150 -9.90 2.94 -9.05
C VAL A 150 -10.89 4.11 -9.13
N GLY A 151 -10.53 5.26 -8.58
CA GLY A 151 -11.33 6.50 -8.60
C GLY A 151 -12.79 6.28 -8.17
N HIS A 152 -13.71 6.77 -8.99
CA HIS A 152 -15.15 6.77 -8.70
C HIS A 152 -15.78 5.38 -8.53
N HIS A 153 -15.10 4.29 -8.90
CA HIS A 153 -15.56 2.94 -8.59
C HIS A 153 -15.64 2.65 -7.08
N LEU A 154 -14.90 3.44 -6.27
CA LEU A 154 -14.95 3.38 -4.81
C LEU A 154 -16.19 4.08 -4.22
N ASN A 155 -16.86 4.96 -4.98
CA ASN A 155 -18.05 5.70 -4.55
C ASN A 155 -19.30 4.80 -4.57
N ARG A 156 -19.32 3.81 -3.68
CA ARG A 156 -20.45 2.93 -3.43
C ARG A 156 -20.78 2.92 -1.93
N PRO A 157 -22.07 2.93 -1.54
CA PRO A 157 -22.45 3.00 -0.13
C PRO A 157 -21.81 1.90 0.73
N ASP A 158 -21.77 0.66 0.24
CA ASP A 158 -21.19 -0.48 0.94
C ASP A 158 -19.67 -0.35 1.18
N PHE A 159 -18.93 0.20 0.21
CA PHE A 159 -17.49 0.45 0.35
C PHE A 159 -17.20 1.63 1.27
N ILE A 160 -17.99 2.70 1.18
CA ILE A 160 -17.89 3.88 2.04
C ILE A 160 -18.14 3.49 3.50
N GLU A 161 -19.21 2.75 3.78
CA GLU A 161 -19.55 2.27 5.13
C GLU A 161 -18.48 1.32 5.70
N MET A 162 -17.78 0.57 4.85
CA MET A 162 -16.70 -0.31 5.27
C MET A 162 -15.42 0.44 5.63
N LEU A 163 -15.04 1.45 4.83
CA LEU A 163 -13.71 2.05 4.87
C LEU A 163 -13.65 3.36 5.68
N MET A 164 -14.68 4.21 5.57
CA MET A 164 -14.61 5.55 6.16
C MET A 164 -14.67 5.55 7.70
N PRO A 165 -15.54 4.76 8.37
CA PRO A 165 -15.55 4.72 9.84
C PRO A 165 -14.19 4.37 10.48
N PRO A 166 -13.48 3.29 10.10
CA PRO A 166 -12.19 2.98 10.72
C PRO A 166 -11.09 4.01 10.39
N LEU A 167 -11.12 4.65 9.21
CA LEU A 167 -10.21 5.78 8.93
C LEU A 167 -10.52 6.98 9.83
N PHE A 168 -11.80 7.27 10.07
CA PHE A 168 -12.23 8.37 10.94
C PHE A 168 -11.95 8.11 12.42
N GLU A 169 -11.96 6.85 12.87
CA GLU A 169 -11.49 6.49 14.20
C GLU A 169 -10.02 6.87 14.38
N LYS A 170 -9.16 6.59 13.39
CA LYS A 170 -7.74 7.00 13.42
C LYS A 170 -7.59 8.52 13.36
N TRP A 171 -8.36 9.18 12.50
CA TRP A 171 -8.37 10.64 12.36
C TRP A 171 -8.68 11.33 13.69
N ASN A 172 -9.73 10.89 14.39
CA ASN A 172 -10.15 11.47 15.65
C ASN A 172 -9.17 11.16 16.81
N ALA A 173 -8.39 10.08 16.70
CA ALA A 173 -7.42 9.69 17.72
C ALA A 173 -6.12 10.51 17.65
N LEU A 174 -5.73 10.99 16.47
CA LEU A 174 -4.53 11.79 16.29
C LEU A 174 -4.76 13.25 16.71
N ARG A 175 -3.74 13.86 17.31
CA ARG A 175 -3.67 15.29 17.62
C ARG A 175 -3.07 16.07 16.44
N ASP A 176 -3.24 17.39 16.50
CA ASP A 176 -2.81 18.31 15.45
C ASP A 176 -1.27 18.50 15.38
N ASP A 177 -0.56 18.17 16.46
CA ASP A 177 0.91 18.26 16.56
C ASP A 177 1.62 16.97 16.15
N GLU A 178 0.89 15.89 15.87
CA GLU A 178 1.45 14.60 15.50
C GLU A 178 1.76 14.54 14.00
N LYS A 179 3.02 14.23 13.67
CA LYS A 179 3.46 14.05 12.27
C LYS A 179 2.75 12.91 11.55
N ASP A 180 2.18 11.99 12.32
CA ASP A 180 1.40 10.85 11.85
C ASP A 180 0.11 11.27 11.15
N LEU A 181 -0.28 12.53 11.29
CA LEU A 181 -1.41 13.12 10.59
C LEU A 181 -1.14 13.27 9.08
N PHE A 182 0.12 13.43 8.64
CA PHE A 182 0.42 13.67 7.22
C PHE A 182 0.04 12.50 6.32
N PRO A 183 0.46 11.24 6.59
CA PRO A 183 0.07 10.13 5.73
C PRO A 183 -1.45 9.88 5.73
N LEU A 184 -2.13 10.15 6.85
CA LEU A 184 -3.58 10.03 6.93
C LEU A 184 -4.29 11.14 6.14
N LEU A 185 -3.77 12.38 6.17
CA LEU A 185 -4.29 13.49 5.36
C LEU A 185 -4.12 13.23 3.86
N GLU A 186 -2.96 12.72 3.45
CA GLU A 186 -2.69 12.33 2.06
C GLU A 186 -3.69 11.25 1.61
N CYS A 187 -3.85 10.18 2.41
CA CYS A 187 -4.85 9.15 2.17
C CYS A 187 -6.28 9.72 2.07
N LEU A 188 -6.69 10.59 3.01
CA LEU A 188 -8.01 11.22 2.98
C LEU A 188 -8.21 12.15 1.78
N SER A 189 -7.14 12.73 1.23
CA SER A 189 -7.19 13.54 0.00
C SER A 189 -7.54 12.69 -1.22
N SER A 190 -6.86 11.56 -1.42
CA SER A 190 -7.19 10.60 -2.49
C SER A 190 -8.60 10.03 -2.31
N MET A 191 -8.98 9.69 -1.07
CA MET A 191 -10.32 9.23 -0.73
C MET A 191 -11.41 10.26 -1.04
N ALA A 192 -11.22 11.53 -0.68
CA ALA A 192 -12.19 12.59 -0.97
C ALA A 192 -12.41 12.76 -2.48
N THR A 193 -11.34 12.63 -3.27
CA THR A 193 -11.39 12.71 -4.73
C THR A 193 -12.13 11.51 -5.33
N ALA A 194 -11.80 10.29 -4.90
CA ALA A 194 -12.42 9.06 -5.37
C ALA A 194 -13.90 8.95 -4.99
N LEU A 195 -14.26 9.36 -3.77
CA LEU A 195 -15.63 9.27 -3.26
C LEU A 195 -16.54 10.40 -3.76
N GLY A 196 -16.00 11.56 -4.12
CA GLY A 196 -16.79 12.71 -4.58
C GLY A 196 -17.92 13.06 -3.59
N THR A 197 -19.18 13.01 -4.05
CA THR A 197 -20.35 13.29 -3.20
C THR A 197 -20.54 12.28 -2.06
N GLY A 198 -19.99 11.06 -2.18
CA GLY A 198 -19.98 10.08 -1.09
C GLY A 198 -19.19 10.54 0.14
N PHE A 199 -18.28 11.51 -0.02
CA PHE A 199 -17.50 12.09 1.07
C PHE A 199 -18.24 13.19 1.84
N LEU A 200 -19.43 13.63 1.40
CA LEU A 200 -20.19 14.73 2.04
C LEU A 200 -20.42 14.55 3.55
N PRO A 201 -20.74 13.35 4.09
CA PRO A 201 -20.89 13.18 5.54
C PRO A 201 -19.62 13.44 6.35
N TYR A 202 -18.46 13.41 5.70
CA TYR A 202 -17.13 13.47 6.29
C TYR A 202 -16.41 14.80 6.04
N CYS A 203 -16.91 15.63 5.10
CA CYS A 203 -16.19 16.79 4.60
C CYS A 203 -16.04 17.92 5.63
N SER A 204 -17.07 18.20 6.43
CA SER A 204 -17.05 19.31 7.39
C SER A 204 -15.95 19.19 8.45
N PRO A 205 -15.81 18.08 9.20
CA PRO A 205 -14.74 17.95 10.20
C PRO A 205 -13.34 17.96 9.57
N VAL A 206 -13.17 17.39 8.36
CA VAL A 206 -11.89 17.40 7.64
C VAL A 206 -11.52 18.82 7.24
N PHE A 207 -12.44 19.54 6.60
CA PHE A 207 -12.23 20.92 6.17
C PHE A 207 -11.89 21.84 7.36
N SER A 208 -12.69 21.79 8.42
CA SER A 208 -12.45 22.61 9.61
C SER A 208 -11.08 22.36 10.24
N ARG A 209 -10.65 21.09 10.31
CA ARG A 209 -9.33 20.76 10.84
C ARG A 209 -8.19 21.29 9.96
N CYS A 210 -8.29 21.10 8.64
CA CYS A 210 -7.28 21.61 7.70
C CYS A 210 -7.13 23.14 7.79
N VAL A 211 -8.24 23.88 7.86
CA VAL A 211 -8.21 25.35 8.03
C VAL A 211 -7.52 25.73 9.35
N ASN A 212 -7.83 25.06 10.45
CA ASN A 212 -7.22 25.33 11.75
C ASN A 212 -5.71 25.02 11.77
N LEU A 213 -5.28 23.95 11.10
CA LEU A 213 -3.85 23.61 10.97
C LEU A 213 -3.08 24.70 10.21
N ILE A 214 -3.66 25.19 9.11
CA ILE A 214 -3.07 26.28 8.32
C ILE A 214 -2.99 27.56 9.16
N ASP A 215 -4.09 27.97 9.81
CA ASP A 215 -4.14 29.18 10.63
C ASP A 215 -3.09 29.16 11.75
N ARG A 216 -3.01 28.05 12.50
CA ARG A 216 -1.98 27.86 13.55
C ARG A 216 -0.56 27.95 12.98
N THR A 217 -0.29 27.30 11.85
CA THR A 217 1.03 27.33 11.22
C THR A 217 1.42 28.73 10.79
N VAL A 218 0.49 29.49 10.20
CA VAL A 218 0.71 30.89 9.82
C VAL A 218 0.95 31.78 11.04
N GLN A 219 0.21 31.57 12.13
CA GLN A 219 0.41 32.32 13.38
C GLN A 219 1.77 32.03 14.01
N LEU A 220 2.16 30.76 14.12
CA LEU A 220 3.47 30.36 14.63
C LEU A 220 4.62 30.93 13.78
N SER A 221 4.49 30.90 12.46
CA SER A 221 5.48 31.48 11.55
C SER A 221 5.64 32.99 11.75
N LYS A 222 4.54 33.74 11.94
CA LYS A 222 4.59 35.17 12.24
C LYS A 222 5.26 35.44 13.59
N LEU A 223 4.96 34.65 14.62
CA LEU A 223 5.56 34.80 15.94
C LEU A 223 7.07 34.53 15.90
N HIS A 224 7.51 33.46 15.24
CA HIS A 224 8.93 33.15 15.06
C HIS A 224 9.67 34.26 14.30
N ALA A 225 9.06 34.83 13.25
CA ALA A 225 9.63 35.96 12.52
C ALA A 225 9.75 37.25 13.38
N GLN A 226 8.88 37.44 14.37
CA GLN A 226 8.91 38.59 15.28
C GLN A 226 9.82 38.36 16.50
N GLN A 227 10.02 37.11 16.93
CA GLN A 227 10.82 36.75 18.10
C GLN A 227 11.68 35.50 17.82
N PRO A 228 12.77 35.63 17.02
CA PRO A 228 13.57 34.48 16.59
C PRO A 228 14.32 33.79 17.74
N GLU A 229 14.56 34.49 18.86
CA GLU A 229 15.34 33.96 19.99
C GLU A 229 14.49 33.18 21.01
N VAL A 230 13.16 33.19 20.88
CA VAL A 230 12.22 32.58 21.84
C VAL A 230 11.63 31.25 21.31
N TYR A 231 11.66 31.03 20.00
CA TYR A 231 11.01 29.91 19.32
C TYR A 231 11.93 29.26 18.30
#